data_AF-A0A950UA08-F1
#
_entry.id   AF-A0A950UA08-F1
#
_cell.length_a   1.000
_cell.length_b   1.000
_cell.length_c   1.000
_cell.angle_alpha   90.00
_cell.angle_beta   90.00
_cell.angle_gamma   90.00
#
_symmetry.space_group_name_H-M   'P 1'
#
loop_
_entity.id
_entity.type
_entity.pdbx_description
1 polymer ?
#
loop_
_entity_poly.entity_id
_entity_poly.type
_entity_poly.pdbx_seq_one_letter_code
_entity_poly.pdbx_strand_id
1 'polypeptide(L)'
;MANAADEVRERLTEAWKGEIVAGAVYDLIARRMPEREADILRRMAEAEGGHRRRLEKRMHELDISVPDPATVRLPLWLRLQA
;
A
#
# COMPACT_ATOMS: atom_id res chain seq x y z
N MET A 1 -7.77 -13.73 23.96
CA MET A 1 -6.84 -12.59 23.92
C MET A 1 -5.84 -12.92 22.82
N ALA A 2 -5.74 -12.11 21.76
CA ALA A 2 -4.72 -12.34 20.74
C ALA A 2 -3.34 -12.23 21.38
N ASN A 3 -2.40 -13.08 20.99
CA ASN A 3 -1.02 -12.99 21.44
C ASN A 3 -0.39 -11.72 20.84
N ALA A 4 0.54 -11.07 21.53
CA ALA A 4 1.19 -9.84 21.06
C ALA A 4 1.85 -10.02 19.67
N ALA A 5 2.35 -11.22 19.38
CA ALA A 5 2.89 -11.56 18.07
C ALA A 5 1.83 -11.53 16.94
N ASP A 6 0.59 -11.93 17.24
CA ASP A 6 -0.51 -11.91 16.27
C ASP A 6 -0.98 -10.48 16.00
N GLU A 7 -1.03 -9.63 17.02
CA GLU A 7 -1.36 -8.21 16.86
C GLU A 7 -0.30 -7.49 16.00
N VAL A 8 0.98 -7.75 16.23
CA VAL A 8 2.07 -7.18 15.42
C VAL A 8 1.96 -7.64 13.96
N ARG A 9 1.68 -8.92 13.73
CA ARG A 9 1.46 -9.48 12.39
C ARG A 9 0.29 -8.79 11.70
N GLU A 10 -0.84 -8.66 12.37
CA GLU A 10 -2.05 -8.02 11.83
C GLU A 10 -1.77 -6.57 11.47
N ARG A 11 -1.18 -5.79 12.37
CA ARG A 11 -0.89 -4.37 12.15
C ARG A 11 0.11 -4.13 11.02
N LEU A 12 1.17 -4.95 10.91
CA LEU A 12 2.11 -4.86 9.80
C LEU A 12 1.47 -5.25 8.47
N THR A 13 0.64 -6.28 8.47
CA THR A 13 -0.09 -6.73 7.27
C THR A 13 -1.07 -5.65 6.81
N GLU A 14 -1.83 -5.03 7.72
CA GLU A 14 -2.75 -3.95 7.40
C GLU A 14 -2.02 -2.69 6.90
N ALA A 15 -0.92 -2.30 7.55
CA ALA A 15 -0.08 -1.20 7.06
C ALA A 15 0.43 -1.49 5.64
N TRP A 16 0.93 -2.71 5.40
CA TRP A 16 1.45 -3.11 4.08
C TRP A 16 0.38 -3.07 2.98
N LYS A 17 -0.84 -3.54 3.27
CA LYS A 17 -1.98 -3.40 2.35
C LYS A 17 -2.31 -1.93 2.09
N GLY A 18 -2.25 -1.10 3.13
CA GLY A 18 -2.45 0.34 3.06
C GLY A 18 -1.52 1.01 2.05
N GLU A 19 -0.23 0.69 2.06
CA GLU A 19 0.74 1.24 1.10
C GLU A 19 0.42 0.87 -0.35
N ILE A 20 -0.01 -0.38 -0.59
CA ILE A 20 -0.41 -0.83 -1.93
C ILE A 20 -1.64 -0.06 -2.42
N VAL A 21 -2.65 0.08 -1.56
CA VAL A 21 -3.87 0.82 -1.90
C VAL A 21 -3.55 2.29 -2.14
N ALA A 22 -2.77 2.93 -1.26
CA ALA A 22 -2.41 4.34 -1.38
C ALA A 22 -1.68 4.63 -2.69
N GLY A 23 -0.66 3.84 -3.04
CA GLY A 23 0.07 4.01 -4.31
C GLY A 23 -0.84 3.90 -5.52
N ALA A 24 -1.70 2.87 -5.55
CA ALA A 24 -2.65 2.69 -6.64
C ALA A 24 -3.71 3.80 -6.72
N VAL A 25 -4.13 4.36 -5.58
CA VAL A 25 -5.07 5.50 -5.53
C VAL A 25 -4.41 6.76 -6.09
N TYR A 26 -3.16 7.06 -5.70
CA TYR A 26 -2.45 8.21 -6.26
C TYR A 26 -2.24 8.07 -7.77
N ASP A 27 -1.87 6.89 -8.26
CA ASP A 27 -1.76 6.62 -9.70
C ASP A 27 -3.09 6.81 -10.44
N LEU A 28 -4.21 6.42 -9.83
CA LEU A 28 -5.55 6.56 -10.41
C LEU A 28 -6.00 8.02 -10.52
N ILE A 29 -5.72 8.81 -9.48
CA ILE A 29 -6.04 10.23 -9.46
C ILE A 29 -5.13 10.98 -10.44
N ALA A 30 -3.84 10.63 -10.52
CA ALA A 30 -2.88 11.28 -11.42
C ALA A 30 -3.33 11.26 -12.88
N ARG A 31 -4.03 10.22 -13.32
CA ARG A 31 -4.57 10.09 -14.70
C ARG A 31 -5.58 11.18 -15.08
N ARG A 32 -6.15 11.89 -14.11
CA ARG A 32 -7.19 12.90 -14.30
C ARG A 32 -6.72 14.32 -14.07
N MET A 33 -5.51 14.47 -13.53
CA MET A 33 -5.00 15.76 -13.13
C MET A 33 -4.24 16.43 -14.27
N PRO A 34 -4.17 17.77 -14.30
CA PRO A 34 -3.20 18.45 -15.15
C PRO A 34 -1.78 17.98 -14.80
N GLU A 35 -0.87 18.05 -15.76
CA GLU A 35 0.43 17.35 -15.67
C GLU A 35 1.25 17.71 -14.43
N ARG A 36 1.21 18.98 -14.01
CA ARG A 36 1.91 19.44 -12.81
C ARG A 36 1.43 18.73 -11.55
N GLU A 37 0.12 18.62 -11.37
CA GLU A 37 -0.50 17.94 -10.24
C GLU A 37 -0.36 16.41 -10.37
N ALA A 38 -0.43 15.87 -11.59
CA ALA A 38 -0.20 14.46 -11.87
C ALA A 38 1.21 14.01 -11.46
N ASP A 39 2.23 14.83 -11.72
CA ASP A 39 3.61 14.54 -11.32
C ASP A 39 3.79 14.47 -9.80
N ILE A 40 3.10 15.32 -9.05
CA ILE A 40 3.12 15.25 -7.58
C ILE A 40 2.54 13.93 -7.11
N LEU A 41 1.40 13.51 -7.68
CA LEU A 41 0.74 12.26 -7.32
C LEU A 41 1.57 11.02 -7.70
N ARG A 42 2.22 11.01 -8.87
CA ARG A 42 3.15 9.93 -9.26
C ARG A 42 4.32 9.79 -8.28
N ARG A 43 4.88 10.92 -7.81
CA ARG A 43 5.94 10.92 -6.79
C ARG A 43 5.45 10.40 -5.44
N MET A 44 4.21 10.73 -5.06
CA MET A 44 3.58 10.17 -3.86
C MET A 44 3.39 8.65 -4.00
N ALA A 45 2.90 8.17 -5.15
CA ALA A 45 2.76 6.74 -5.41
C ALA A 45 4.10 5.98 -5.31
N GLU A 46 5.18 6.57 -5.85
CA GLU A 46 6.53 6.03 -5.72
C GLU A 46 7.01 5.97 -4.26
N ALA A 47 6.69 7.01 -3.46
CA ALA A 47 7.01 7.05 -2.04
C ALA A 47 6.33 5.90 -1.27
N GLU A 48 5.06 5.58 -1.57
CA GLU A 48 4.36 4.42 -0.99
C GLU A 48 5.04 3.09 -1.36
N GLY A 49 5.60 3.00 -2.57
CA GLY A 49 6.47 1.88 -2.94
C GLY A 49 7.69 1.76 -2.03
N GLY A 50 8.25 2.89 -1.59
CA GLY A 50 9.33 2.94 -0.60
C GLY A 50 8.87 2.56 0.82
N HIS A 51 7.68 2.97 1.25
CA HIS A 51 7.09 2.56 2.52
C HIS A 51 6.83 1.06 2.57
N ARG A 52 6.20 0.52 1.52
CA ARG A 52 5.94 -0.92 1.35
C ARG A 52 7.22 -1.75 1.50
N ARG A 53 8.30 -1.38 0.82
CA ARG A 53 9.59 -2.11 0.93
C ARG A 53 10.17 -2.12 2.34
N ARG A 54 9.97 -1.04 3.13
CA ARG A 54 10.39 -0.99 4.53
C ARG A 54 9.54 -1.91 5.41
N LEU A 55 8.23 -1.97 5.16
CA LEU A 55 7.34 -2.91 5.83
C LEU A 55 7.68 -4.37 5.49
N GLU A 56 7.92 -4.68 4.21
CA GLU A 56 8.32 -6.03 3.78
C GLU A 56 9.63 -6.48 4.44
N LYS A 57 10.64 -5.60 4.47
CA LYS A 57 11.88 -5.84 5.20
C LYS A 57 11.59 -6.15 6.69
N ARG A 58 10.73 -5.36 7.32
CA ARG A 58 10.38 -5.56 8.74
C ARG A 58 9.61 -6.86 8.98
N MET A 59 8.72 -7.24 8.06
CA MET A 59 8.00 -8.50 8.11
C MET A 59 8.98 -9.68 8.01
N HIS A 60 9.94 -9.63 7.08
CA HIS A 60 11.00 -10.64 6.97
C HIS A 60 11.86 -10.73 8.24
N GLU A 61 12.27 -9.60 8.83
CA GLU A 61 13.03 -9.58 10.10
C GLU A 61 12.28 -10.23 11.27
N LEU A 62 10.95 -10.30 11.19
CA LEU A 62 10.06 -10.85 12.22
C LEU A 62 9.48 -12.22 11.84
N ASP A 63 9.98 -12.84 10.76
CA ASP A 63 9.48 -14.13 10.25
C ASP A 63 7.96 -14.11 9.92
N ILE A 64 7.48 -12.95 9.46
CA ILE A 64 6.13 -12.75 8.95
C ILE A 64 6.16 -12.89 7.42
N SER A 65 5.39 -13.84 6.88
CA SER A 65 5.23 -13.99 5.45
C SER A 65 4.63 -12.72 4.84
N VAL A 66 5.29 -12.19 3.81
CA VAL A 66 4.74 -11.13 2.96
C VAL A 66 3.71 -11.79 2.02
N PRO A 67 2.45 -11.33 2.00
CA PRO A 67 1.44 -11.86 1.07
C PRO A 67 1.76 -11.50 -0.38
N ASP A 68 1.15 -12.21 -1.34
CA ASP A 68 1.19 -11.81 -2.75
C ASP A 68 0.49 -10.44 -2.94
N PRO A 69 1.19 -9.40 -3.43
CA PRO A 69 0.59 -8.09 -3.68
C PRO A 69 -0.67 -8.13 -4.56
N ALA A 70 -0.76 -9.10 -5.49
CA ALA A 70 -1.92 -9.24 -6.38
C ALA A 70 -3.22 -9.61 -5.63
N THR A 71 -3.12 -10.06 -4.39
CA THR A 71 -4.28 -10.37 -3.53
C THR A 71 -4.93 -9.12 -2.95
N VAL A 72 -4.23 -7.99 -2.92
CA VAL A 72 -4.76 -6.72 -2.41
C VAL A 72 -5.66 -6.09 -3.46
N ARG A 73 -6.96 -6.08 -3.18
CA ARG A 73 -7.97 -5.52 -4.08
C ARG A 73 -8.27 -4.08 -3.71
N LEU A 74 -8.24 -3.20 -4.71
CA LEU A 74 -8.79 -1.86 -4.55
C LEU A 74 -10.29 -1.93 -4.26
N PRO A 75 -10.79 -1.10 -3.33
CA PRO A 75 -12.23 -0.93 -3.13
C PRO A 75 -12.92 -0.62 -4.47
N LEU A 76 -14.09 -1.23 -4.70
CA LEU A 76 -14.80 -1.11 -5.98
C LEU A 76 -15.14 0.34 -6.32
N TRP A 77 -15.49 1.17 -5.33
CA TRP A 77 -15.79 2.58 -5.55
C TRP A 77 -14.57 3.38 -6.04
N LEU A 78 -13.34 3.03 -5.62
CA LEU A 78 -12.10 3.62 -6.14
C LEU A 78 -11.84 3.20 -7.59
N ARG A 79 -12.20 1.97 -7.97
CA ARG A 79 -12.15 1.54 -9.37
C ARG A 79 -13.16 2.24 -10.27
N LEU A 80 -14.28 2.71 -9.70
CA LEU A 80 -15.29 3.48 -10.44
C LEU A 80 -14.91 4.96 -10.58
N GLN A 81 -13.98 5.44 -9.75
CA GLN A 81 -13.30 6.71 -9.96
C GLN A 81 -12.15 6.59 -10.98
N ALA A 82 -11.98 5.47 -11.70
CA ALA A 82 -10.87 5.16 -12.62
C ALA A 82 -11.13 5.55 -14.07
#